data_AF-A0A679HSF6-F1
#
_entry.id   AF-A0A679HSF6-F1
#
_cell.length_a   1.000
_cell.length_b   1.000
_cell.length_c   1.000
_cell.angle_alpha   90.00
_cell.angle_beta   90.00
_cell.angle_gamma   90.00
#
_symmetry.space_group_name_H-M   'P 1'
#
loop_
_entity.id
_entity.type
_entity.pdbx_description
1 polymer ?
#
loop_
_entity_poly.entity_id
_entity_poly.type
_entity_poly.pdbx_seq_one_letter_code
_entity_poly.pdbx_strand_id
1 'polypeptide(L)' 'MVQPAKKQTLDNGGTHWVYHKRHCSSVGARNVCLVFELRFDAQTALKDWEDHEVNCNAEAM' A
#
# COMPACT_ATOMS: atom_id res chain seq x y z
N MET A 1 7.41 11.11 10.13
CA MET A 1 6.85 10.82 8.80
C MET A 1 7.07 9.36 8.50
N VAL A 2 6.03 8.59 8.16
CA VAL A 2 6.13 7.16 7.83
C VAL A 2 6.52 7.04 6.35
N GLN A 3 7.59 6.32 6.04
CA GLN A 3 8.03 6.09 4.65
C GLN A 3 7.18 4.99 3.99
N PRO A 4 6.86 5.10 2.69
CA PRO A 4 6.16 4.05 1.96
C PRO A 4 7.04 2.80 1.84
N ALA A 5 6.41 1.63 1.84
CA ALA A 5 7.07 0.34 1.61
C ALA A 5 7.55 0.23 0.15
N LYS A 6 6.78 0.80 -0.79
CA LYS A 6 7.12 0.83 -2.22
C LYS A 6 6.75 2.18 -2.82
N LYS A 7 7.60 2.67 -3.72
CA LYS A 7 7.33 3.86 -4.56
C LYS A 7 7.67 3.52 -6.00
N GLN A 8 6.73 3.74 -6.91
CA GLN A 8 6.86 3.42 -8.33
C GLN A 8 6.43 4.63 -9.19
N THR A 9 7.17 4.93 -10.24
CA THR A 9 6.75 5.90 -11.25
C THR A 9 5.83 5.22 -12.25
N LEU A 10 4.71 5.87 -12.57
CA LEU A 10 3.72 5.39 -13.53
C LEU A 10 4.07 5.89 -14.95
N ASP A 11 3.62 5.19 -15.99
CA ASP A 11 3.91 5.54 -17.39
C ASP A 11 3.38 6.94 -17.78
N ASN A 12 2.36 7.43 -17.08
CA ASN A 12 1.79 8.77 -17.25
C ASN A 12 2.58 9.88 -16.51
N GLY A 13 3.77 9.57 -15.97
CA GLY A 13 4.59 10.50 -15.19
C GLY A 13 4.12 10.68 -13.74
N GLY A 14 3.04 10.03 -13.33
CA GLY A 14 2.56 9.99 -11.95
C GLY A 14 3.43 9.13 -11.04
N THR A 15 3.08 9.11 -9.75
CA THR A 15 3.77 8.25 -8.77
C THR A 15 2.76 7.44 -7.98
N HIS A 16 3.04 6.16 -7.78
CA HIS A 16 2.26 5.24 -6.96
C HIS A 16 3.04 4.88 -5.69
N TRP A 17 2.46 5.14 -4.52
CA TRP A 17 3.05 4.88 -3.21
C TRP A 17 2.24 3.81 -2.49
N VAL A 18 2.90 2.79 -2.00
CA VAL A 18 2.27 1.68 -1.27
C VAL A 18 2.82 1.66 0.15
N TYR A 19 1.91 1.62 1.11
CA TYR A 19 2.20 1.59 2.54
C TYR A 19 1.66 0.29 3.14
N HIS A 20 2.49 -0.42 3.90
CA HIS A 20 2.08 -1.65 4.57
C HIS A 20 2.01 -1.40 6.07
N LYS A 21 0.85 -1.69 6.67
CA LYS A 21 0.68 -1.73 8.12
C LYS A 21 0.35 -3.17 8.50
N ARG A 22 1.32 -3.85 9.13
CA ARG A 22 1.10 -5.19 9.67
C ARG A 22 0.07 -5.12 10.81
N HIS A 23 -1.03 -5.83 10.69
CA HIS A 23 -2.03 -5.95 11.76
C HIS A 23 -2.19 -7.43 12.15
N CYS A 24 -1.61 -7.80 13.29
CA CYS A 24 -1.84 -9.12 13.86
C CYS A 24 -3.16 -9.11 14.65
N SER A 25 -4.27 -9.55 14.03
CA SER A 25 -5.53 -9.72 14.77
C SER A 25 -5.44 -10.96 15.66
N SER A 26 -5.87 -10.83 16.92
CA SER A 26 -5.81 -11.88 17.95
C SER A 26 -6.93 -12.93 17.84
N VAL A 27 -7.86 -12.80 16.88
CA VAL A 27 -8.94 -13.76 16.68
C VAL A 27 -8.61 -14.70 15.52
N GLY A 28 -8.14 -15.91 15.85
CA GLY A 28 -8.04 -17.02 14.89
C GLY A 28 -6.80 -17.05 13.98
N ALA A 29 -5.68 -16.45 14.40
CA ALA A 29 -4.36 -16.57 13.74
C ALA A 29 -4.33 -16.26 12.23
N ARG A 30 -5.05 -15.21 11.80
CA ARG A 30 -4.89 -14.66 10.44
C ARG A 30 -3.92 -13.48 10.50
N ASN A 31 -2.73 -13.66 9.94
CA ASN A 31 -1.78 -12.58 9.72
C ASN A 31 -2.27 -11.74 8.53
N VAL A 32 -2.96 -10.65 8.83
CA VAL A 32 -3.46 -9.72 7.81
C VAL A 32 -2.54 -8.50 7.75
N CYS A 33 -2.19 -8.10 6.54
CA CYS A 33 -1.46 -6.89 6.25
C CYS A 33 -2.47 -5.91 5.66
N LEU A 34 -2.64 -4.76 6.33
CA LEU A 34 -3.42 -3.67 5.77
C LEU A 34 -2.50 -2.92 4.81
N VAL A 35 -2.84 -2.94 3.53
CA VAL A 35 -2.12 -2.23 2.48
C VAL A 35 -2.90 -0.97 2.14
N PHE A 36 -2.19 0.14 2.03
CA PHE A 36 -2.73 1.43 1.67
C PHE A 36 -1.98 1.98 0.46
N GLU A 37 -2.68 2.17 -0.64
CA GLU A 37 -2.15 2.61 -1.92
C GLU A 37 -2.56 4.06 -2.20
N LEU A 38 -1.61 4.88 -2.66
CA LEU A 38 -1.82 6.27 -3.05
C LEU A 38 -1.28 6.51 -4.45
N ARG A 39 -2.11 6.99 -5.37
CA ARG A 39 -1.69 7.36 -6.73
C ARG A 39 -1.73 8.87 -6.90
N PHE A 40 -0.59 9.42 -7.32
CA PHE A 40 -0.39 10.83 -7.60
C PHE A 40 -0.20 11.02 -9.11
N ASP A 41 -0.66 12.15 -9.63
CA ASP A 41 -0.31 12.57 -11.00
C ASP A 41 1.11 13.15 -11.10
N ALA A 42 1.49 13.53 -12.32
CA ALA A 42 2.80 14.13 -12.60
C ALA A 42 3.02 15.48 -11.90
N GLN A 43 1.96 16.14 -11.43
CA GLN A 43 2.00 17.38 -10.66
C GLN A 43 1.98 17.11 -9.15
N THR A 44 2.16 15.85 -8.73
CA THR A 44 2.13 15.40 -7.34
C THR A 44 0.77 15.59 -6.64
N ALA A 45 -0.32 15.77 -7.40
CA ALA A 45 -1.66 15.82 -6.85
C ALA A 45 -2.21 14.40 -6.67
N LEU A 46 -2.79 14.13 -5.50
CA LEU A 46 -3.43 12.85 -5.22
C LEU A 46 -4.64 12.66 -6.15
N LYS A 47 -4.68 11.55 -6.89
CA LYS A 47 -5.79 11.20 -7.78
C LYS A 47 -6.68 10.13 -7.21
N ASP A 48 -6.07 9.16 -6.54
CA ASP A 48 -6.75 7.94 -6.14
C ASP A 48 -6.08 7.34 -4.90
N TRP A 49 -6.87 6.69 -4.07
CA TRP A 49 -6.38 5.99 -2.90
C TRP A 49 -7.26 4.77 -2.61
N GLU A 50 -6.63 3.68 -2.20
CA GLU A 50 -7.30 2.41 -1.93
C GLU A 50 -6.73 1.76 -0.66
N ASP A 51 -7.60 1.11 0.11
CA ASP A 51 -7.22 0.27 1.24
C ASP A 51 -7.65 -1.19 1.02
N HIS A 52 -6.74 -2.11 1.30
CA HIS A 52 -6.98 -3.54 1.11
C HIS A 52 -6.39 -4.35 2.26
N GLU A 53 -7.13 -5.40 2.68
CA GLU A 53 -6.62 -6.42 3.58
C GLU A 53 -6.05 -7.58 2.76
N VAL A 54 -4.75 -7.80 2.86
CA VAL A 54 -4.09 -8.95 2.23
C VAL A 54 -3.57 -9.90 3.29
N ASN A 55 -3.47 -11.19 2.97
CA ASN A 55 -2.73 -12.09 3.84
C ASN A 55 -1.24 -11.71 3.76
N CYS A 56 -0.59 -11.43 4.89
CA CYS A 56 0.82 -11.04 4.91
C CYS A 56 1.74 -12.06 4.22
N ASN A 57 1.33 -13.33 4.13
CA ASN A 57 2.11 -14.37 3.45
C ASN A 57 1.98 -14.33 1.92
N ALA A 58 0.94 -13.71 1.37
CA ALA A 58 0.73 -13.59 -0.07
C ALA A 58 1.53 -12.43 -0.71
N GLU A 59 1.96 -11.45 0.09
CA GLU A 59 2.78 -10.32 -0.35
C GLU A 59 4.27 -10.71 -0.58
N ALA A 60 4.67 -11.89 -0.12
CA ALA A 60 6.06 -12.36 -0.13
C ALA A 60 6.45 -13.17 -1.39
N MET A 61 5.72 -13.04 -2.50
CA MET A 61 6.00 -13.73 -3.77
C MET A 61 6.34 -12.77 -4.90
#